data_AF-A0AAD9Q956-F1
#
_entry.id   AF-A0AAD9Q956-F1
#
_cell.length_a   1.000
_cell.length_b   1.000
_cell.length_c   1.000
_cell.angle_alpha   90.00
_cell.angle_beta   90.00
_cell.angle_gamma   90.00
#
_symmetry.space_group_name_H-M   'P 1'
#
loop_
_entity.id
_entity.type
_entity.pdbx_description
1 polymer ?
#
loop_
_entity_poly.entity_id
_entity_poly.type
_entity_poly.pdbx_seq_one_letter_code
_entity_poly.pdbx_strand_id
1 'polypeptide(L)'
;MDSNLTKWRSPRTVKRKQFFDDENLSYVNEERFRACEKAGCPAKKPTCCARFDETCAGAGYTSRWYHMSDGEHFCNACFDYMYRSCKDGYETYTKWKYDWSASGQREANIKVYVSEMIMPFWVQCTLCSKWRQFPQQEFSTEDIKTWKCTSSIDAVKTKTKVKRKAVIPCSIEEDERVSAVNCAGWLESLTEPPLLQSCPAAPFLSSYFPDGVGLSPTINNWKQNDSTSTGYVNLFHHPDDTQTALTFRPDIMEKEEIEAFPEFTRYPMVYLALRNLVLSLWMLNHKEFLTPEKCAHHIILRGLVRVLMVAEVRRVLFFLGKKGTVNHGILPDVPKTLPSTQYSKVSVIVIGAGAAGLSAARHLDNFGVQVIVVESRDRIGGRVWDDKKMFGCCVGRGAQILNGCTNNPISVLCEQ
;
A
#
# COMPACT_ATOMS: atom_id res chain seq x y z
N MET A 1 59.84 -23.86 41.43
CA MET A 1 58.91 -24.54 40.52
C MET A 1 57.81 -23.53 40.22
N ASP A 2 58.14 -22.56 39.36
CA ASP A 2 57.77 -22.58 37.93
C ASP A 2 56.25 -22.46 37.78
N SER A 3 55.67 -21.47 37.09
CA SER A 3 56.18 -20.72 35.95
C SER A 3 55.26 -19.56 35.56
N ASN A 4 55.89 -18.49 35.09
CA ASN A 4 55.49 -17.53 34.04
C ASN A 4 54.30 -16.57 34.27
N LEU A 5 54.49 -15.25 34.47
CA LEU A 5 55.06 -14.22 33.56
C LEU A 5 54.31 -14.22 32.20
N THR A 6 53.86 -13.12 31.59
CA THR A 6 54.26 -11.71 31.70
C THR A 6 53.24 -10.86 30.94
N LYS A 7 52.99 -9.66 31.46
CA LYS A 7 52.45 -8.52 30.72
C LYS A 7 53.30 -8.27 29.47
N TRP A 8 52.68 -8.30 28.29
CA TRP A 8 53.24 -7.70 27.08
C TRP A 8 52.30 -6.61 26.55
N ARG A 9 52.65 -5.36 26.86
CA ARG A 9 52.18 -4.19 26.13
C ARG A 9 52.88 -4.21 24.77
N SER A 10 52.11 -4.30 23.69
CA SER A 10 52.63 -4.10 22.33
C SER A 10 52.55 -2.61 21.96
N PRO A 11 53.64 -2.00 21.45
CA PRO A 11 53.67 -0.61 21.02
C PRO A 11 53.11 -0.48 19.60
N ARG A 12 52.00 0.24 19.44
CA ARG A 12 51.59 0.72 18.10
C ARG A 12 52.26 2.07 17.83
N THR A 13 53.24 2.00 16.94
CA THR A 13 54.02 3.07 16.35
C THR A 13 53.14 4.20 15.79
N VAL A 14 53.30 5.39 16.34
CA VAL A 14 52.83 6.65 15.74
C VAL A 14 53.77 6.97 14.58
N LYS A 15 53.32 6.75 13.34
CA LYS A 15 54.02 7.32 12.17
C LYS A 15 53.81 8.84 12.19
N ARG A 16 54.86 9.55 12.62
CA ARG A 16 55.00 11.01 12.48
C ARG A 16 55.01 11.32 10.98
N LYS A 17 53.92 11.88 10.45
CA LYS A 17 53.93 12.45 9.09
C LYS A 17 54.90 13.63 9.11
N GLN A 18 55.91 13.58 8.24
CA GLN A 18 56.77 14.72 7.93
C GLN A 18 55.89 15.87 7.46
N PHE A 19 56.07 17.04 8.07
CA PHE A 19 55.69 18.31 7.49
C PHE A 19 56.60 18.52 6.27
N PHE A 20 56.03 18.42 5.07
CA PHE A 20 56.56 19.10 3.91
C PHE A 20 55.65 20.31 3.68
N ASP A 21 56.25 21.48 3.82
CA ASP A 21 55.69 22.74 3.35
C ASP A 21 55.54 22.65 1.84
N ASP A 22 54.31 22.66 1.36
CA ASP A 22 53.98 23.03 -0.02
C ASP A 22 52.92 24.13 0.08
N GLU A 23 53.41 25.37 0.11
CA GLU A 23 52.62 26.56 -0.15
C GLU A 23 52.09 26.49 -1.59
N ASN A 24 50.83 26.91 -1.77
CA ASN A 24 50.11 27.05 -3.04
C ASN A 24 49.43 25.81 -3.64
N LEU A 25 48.40 25.32 -2.97
CA LEU A 25 47.22 24.80 -3.67
C LEU A 25 45.98 25.45 -3.06
N SER A 26 45.32 26.31 -3.84
CA SER A 26 43.99 26.81 -3.55
C SER A 26 43.06 25.61 -3.28
N TYR A 27 42.69 25.41 -2.02
CA TYR A 27 41.68 24.43 -1.62
C TYR A 27 40.34 24.80 -2.26
N VAL A 28 40.10 24.27 -3.46
CA VAL A 28 38.73 24.08 -3.94
C VAL A 28 38.16 23.04 -2.98
N ASN A 29 37.29 23.50 -2.09
CA ASN A 29 36.61 22.67 -1.11
C ASN A 29 35.64 21.76 -1.88
N GLU A 30 36.14 20.68 -2.48
CA GLU A 30 35.31 19.67 -3.14
C GLU A 30 34.34 19.16 -2.08
N GLU A 31 33.06 19.49 -2.25
CA GLU A 31 31.99 19.05 -1.38
C GLU A 31 32.07 17.52 -1.25
N ARG A 32 32.46 17.04 -0.06
CA ARG A 32 32.60 15.61 0.21
C ARG A 32 31.22 14.97 0.21
N PHE A 33 30.84 14.32 -0.88
CA PHE A 33 29.63 13.51 -0.95
C PHE A 33 29.97 12.03 -0.81
N ARG A 34 29.05 11.26 -0.21
CA ARG A 34 29.15 9.79 -0.12
C ARG A 34 27.95 9.18 -0.81
N ALA A 35 28.19 8.21 -1.69
CA ALA A 35 27.14 7.43 -2.35
C ALA A 35 26.54 6.39 -1.41
N CYS A 36 25.41 5.81 -1.81
CA CYS A 36 24.82 4.67 -1.12
C CYS A 36 25.73 3.42 -1.21
N GLU A 37 25.78 2.63 -0.13
CA GLU A 37 26.58 1.40 -0.07
C GLU A 37 25.88 0.18 -0.69
N LYS A 38 24.56 0.26 -0.92
CA LYS A 38 23.81 -0.85 -1.52
C LYS A 38 24.24 -1.04 -2.97
N ALA A 39 24.66 -2.26 -3.30
CA ALA A 39 25.01 -2.64 -4.67
C ALA A 39 23.84 -2.38 -5.63
N GLY A 40 24.11 -1.71 -6.74
CA GLY A 40 23.12 -1.40 -7.77
C GLY A 40 22.22 -0.18 -7.48
N CYS A 41 22.31 0.44 -6.31
CA CYS A 41 21.50 1.63 -6.01
C CYS A 41 21.91 2.82 -6.89
N PRO A 42 20.96 3.51 -7.55
CA PRO A 42 21.27 4.64 -8.45
C PRO A 42 21.63 5.93 -7.71
N ALA A 43 21.39 6.00 -6.39
CA ALA A 43 21.58 7.22 -5.59
C ALA A 43 23.07 7.53 -5.34
N LYS A 44 23.68 8.32 -6.24
CA LYS A 44 25.06 8.82 -6.11
C LYS A 44 25.21 9.94 -5.07
N LYS A 45 24.16 10.73 -4.88
CA LYS A 45 24.09 11.81 -3.87
C LYS A 45 22.77 11.68 -3.09
N PRO A 46 22.67 10.73 -2.15
CA PRO A 46 21.45 10.53 -1.38
C PRO A 46 21.12 11.76 -0.52
N THR A 47 19.84 11.93 -0.23
CA THR A 47 19.36 12.93 0.73
C THR A 47 18.62 12.21 1.84
N CYS A 48 18.87 12.61 3.09
CA CYS A 48 18.21 12.04 4.26
C CYS A 48 16.70 12.31 4.21
N CYS A 49 15.89 11.26 4.10
CA CYS A 49 14.43 11.32 4.13
C CYS A 49 13.88 11.44 5.57
N ALA A 50 14.65 11.04 6.57
CA ALA A 50 14.22 11.08 7.97
C ALA A 50 14.16 12.51 8.54
N ARG A 51 15.21 13.31 8.27
CA ARG A 51 15.37 14.70 8.78
C ARG A 51 14.98 14.89 10.26
N PHE A 52 15.26 13.87 11.07
CA PHE A 52 14.70 13.73 12.41
C PHE A 52 15.60 14.27 13.53
N ASP A 53 16.87 14.55 13.21
CA ASP A 53 17.89 15.02 14.15
C ASP A 53 18.47 16.36 13.67
N GLU A 54 18.85 17.25 14.58
CA GLU A 54 19.40 18.57 14.25
C GLU A 54 20.75 18.50 13.51
N THR A 55 21.52 17.43 13.74
CA THR A 55 22.79 17.15 13.05
C THR A 55 22.61 16.30 11.80
N CYS A 56 21.37 16.17 11.31
CA CYS A 56 21.04 15.49 10.06
C CYS A 56 21.91 16.02 8.91
N ALA A 57 22.49 15.09 8.14
CA ALA A 57 23.32 15.42 6.99
C ALA A 57 22.57 16.15 5.86
N GLY A 58 21.24 16.08 5.82
CA GLY A 58 20.47 16.60 4.70
C GLY A 58 20.89 15.94 3.39
N ALA A 59 21.40 16.72 2.43
CA ALA A 59 22.01 16.25 1.18
C ALA A 59 23.56 16.25 1.23
N GLY A 60 24.14 16.54 2.39
CA GLY A 60 25.58 16.64 2.62
C GLY A 60 26.25 15.30 2.98
N TYR A 61 27.43 15.39 3.59
CA TYR A 61 28.22 14.22 3.96
C TYR A 61 27.64 13.45 5.15
N THR A 62 27.74 12.13 5.12
CA THR A 62 27.53 11.27 6.29
C THR A 62 28.50 10.09 6.26
N SER A 63 28.83 9.54 7.44
CA SER A 63 29.67 8.36 7.57
C SER A 63 29.02 7.11 6.99
N ARG A 64 27.69 7.06 6.88
CA ARG A 64 26.96 5.94 6.28
C ARG A 64 25.58 6.36 5.83
N TRP A 65 25.18 5.90 4.64
CA TRP A 65 23.80 5.98 4.17
C TRP A 65 23.08 4.66 4.41
N TYR A 66 21.95 4.73 5.10
CA TYR A 66 21.06 3.60 5.30
C TYR A 66 20.00 3.61 4.21
N HIS A 67 20.10 2.66 3.30
CA HIS A 67 19.15 2.49 2.19
C HIS A 67 17.79 1.96 2.66
N MET A 68 16.71 2.55 2.13
CA MET A 68 15.33 2.10 2.30
C MET A 68 14.71 1.66 0.97
N SER A 69 14.86 2.50 -0.05
CA SER A 69 14.49 2.26 -1.45
C SER A 69 15.48 3.01 -2.36
N ASP A 70 15.44 2.78 -3.67
CA ASP A 70 16.32 3.53 -4.61
C ASP A 70 16.12 5.06 -4.57
N GLY A 71 14.98 5.54 -4.07
CA GLY A 71 14.70 6.97 -3.87
C GLY A 71 14.86 7.46 -2.43
N GLU A 72 15.09 6.59 -1.46
CA GLU A 72 14.96 6.91 -0.03
C GLU A 72 16.09 6.33 0.82
N HIS A 73 16.72 7.23 1.57
CA HIS A 73 17.90 6.95 2.38
C HIS A 73 17.85 7.78 3.65
N PHE A 74 18.43 7.30 4.75
CA PHE A 74 18.64 8.13 5.94
C PHE A 74 20.10 8.10 6.40
N CYS A 75 20.55 9.22 6.98
CA CYS A 75 21.95 9.42 7.33
C CYS A 75 22.31 8.81 8.68
N ASN A 76 23.60 8.62 8.93
CA ASN A 76 24.11 8.04 10.18
C ASN A 76 23.77 8.88 11.43
N ALA A 77 23.70 10.21 11.31
CA ALA A 77 23.32 11.07 12.44
C ALA A 77 21.89 10.75 12.93
N CYS A 78 20.93 10.65 12.01
CA CYS A 78 19.56 10.23 12.34
C CYS A 78 19.52 8.79 12.86
N PHE A 79 20.30 7.87 12.27
CA PHE A 79 20.42 6.51 12.80
C PHE A 79 20.87 6.52 14.27
N ASP A 80 21.95 7.23 14.59
CA ASP A 80 22.50 7.27 15.95
C ASP A 80 21.52 7.95 16.92
N TYR A 81 20.82 9.00 16.50
CA TYR A 81 19.80 9.67 17.31
C TYR A 81 18.69 8.72 17.76
N MET A 82 18.22 7.83 16.88
CA MET A 82 17.16 6.87 17.19
C MET A 82 17.70 5.61 17.90
N TYR A 83 18.91 5.16 17.57
CA TYR A 83 19.42 3.85 17.96
C TYR A 83 20.32 3.86 19.21
N ARG A 84 21.00 4.97 19.52
CA ARG A 84 21.92 5.04 20.66
C ARG A 84 21.19 5.39 21.94
N SER A 85 21.40 4.60 22.99
CA SER A 85 20.77 4.79 24.30
C SER A 85 21.06 6.13 24.99
N CYS A 86 22.08 6.86 24.55
CA CYS A 86 22.41 8.19 25.06
C CYS A 86 21.77 9.35 24.29
N LYS A 87 20.87 9.05 23.35
CA LYS A 87 20.17 10.04 22.51
C LYS A 87 18.67 10.03 22.81
N ASP A 88 18.04 11.19 22.71
CA ASP A 88 16.63 11.40 23.07
C ASP A 88 15.66 10.53 22.26
N GLY A 89 15.99 10.23 21.00
CA GLY A 89 15.17 9.37 20.13
C GLY A 89 15.06 7.91 20.59
N TYR A 90 15.96 7.45 21.46
CA TYR A 90 16.04 6.04 21.87
C TYR A 90 14.82 5.56 22.67
N GLU A 91 14.27 6.40 23.55
CA GLU A 91 13.10 6.04 24.34
C GLU A 91 11.88 5.80 23.43
N THR A 92 11.71 6.65 22.41
CA THR A 92 10.62 6.50 21.43
C THR A 92 10.78 5.23 20.59
N TYR A 93 12.00 4.96 20.12
CA TYR A 93 12.31 3.75 19.37
C TYR A 93 12.11 2.48 20.21
N THR A 94 12.59 2.45 21.46
CA THR A 94 12.46 1.27 22.32
C THR A 94 11.02 1.01 22.75
N LYS A 95 10.23 2.07 22.99
CA LYS A 95 8.78 1.94 23.20
C LYS A 95 8.08 1.33 21.98
N TRP A 96 8.30 1.90 20.78
CA TRP A 96 7.76 1.31 19.54
C TRP A 96 8.21 -0.14 19.36
N LYS A 97 9.47 -0.45 19.67
CA LYS A 97 10.02 -1.80 19.56
C LYS A 97 9.31 -2.79 20.48
N TYR A 98 8.98 -2.35 21.70
CA TYR A 98 8.20 -3.13 22.65
C TYR A 98 6.78 -3.39 22.12
N ASP A 99 6.09 -2.33 21.68
CA ASP A 99 4.73 -2.41 21.14
C ASP A 99 4.65 -3.31 19.89
N TRP A 100 5.63 -3.19 18.98
CA TRP A 100 5.78 -4.06 17.82
C TRP A 100 5.93 -5.52 18.24
N SER A 101 6.80 -5.80 19.21
CA SER A 101 7.09 -7.19 19.62
C SER A 101 5.90 -7.90 20.28
N ALA A 102 4.87 -7.15 20.69
CA ALA A 102 3.65 -7.73 21.25
C ALA A 102 2.74 -8.38 20.19
N SER A 103 2.86 -7.97 18.92
CA SER A 103 1.92 -8.38 17.86
C SER A 103 2.55 -8.65 16.50
N GLY A 104 3.75 -8.14 16.21
CA GLY A 104 4.47 -8.39 14.96
C GLY A 104 5.21 -9.73 14.98
N GLN A 105 5.25 -10.39 13.82
CA GLN A 105 5.98 -11.63 13.61
C GLN A 105 7.46 -11.38 13.28
N ARG A 106 7.77 -10.33 12.52
CA ARG A 106 9.13 -10.00 12.07
C ARG A 106 9.90 -9.29 13.18
N GLU A 107 11.23 -9.38 13.11
CA GLU A 107 12.10 -8.70 14.06
C GLU A 107 11.95 -7.17 13.95
N ALA A 108 11.63 -6.55 15.09
CA ALA A 108 11.62 -5.10 15.23
C ALA A 108 13.04 -4.54 15.08
N ASN A 109 13.26 -3.80 13.98
CA ASN A 109 14.54 -3.18 13.68
C ASN A 109 14.36 -1.71 13.29
N ILE A 110 15.48 -0.98 13.27
CA ILE A 110 15.46 0.47 13.03
C ILE A 110 14.93 0.86 11.65
N LYS A 111 15.12 0.03 10.62
CA LYS A 111 14.61 0.33 9.28
C LYS A 111 13.10 0.18 9.23
N VAL A 112 12.53 -0.82 9.89
CA VAL A 112 11.08 -0.96 10.05
C VAL A 112 10.52 0.26 10.79
N TYR A 113 11.13 0.65 11.91
CA TYR A 113 10.75 1.86 12.64
C TYR A 113 10.78 3.11 11.74
N VAL A 114 11.86 3.30 10.98
CA VAL A 114 11.98 4.44 10.05
C VAL A 114 10.86 4.38 8.99
N SER A 115 10.55 3.19 8.45
CA SER A 115 9.49 3.03 7.47
C SER A 115 8.09 3.30 8.02
N GLU A 116 7.81 2.96 9.28
CA GLU A 116 6.47 3.15 9.85
C GLU A 116 6.26 4.52 10.49
N MET A 117 7.30 5.07 11.11
CA MET A 117 7.16 6.21 12.02
C MET A 117 7.79 7.50 11.49
N ILE A 118 8.80 7.40 10.62
CA ILE A 118 9.69 8.54 10.33
C ILE A 118 9.63 9.01 8.87
N MET A 119 9.62 8.08 7.90
CA MET A 119 9.60 8.45 6.48
C MET A 119 8.42 9.37 6.15
N PRO A 120 8.55 10.26 5.17
CA PRO A 120 7.45 11.15 4.83
C PRO A 120 6.32 10.39 4.12
N PHE A 121 5.09 10.87 4.28
CA PHE A 121 4.00 10.43 3.41
C PHE A 121 4.12 11.06 2.03
N TRP A 122 3.53 10.41 1.03
CA TRP A 122 3.39 10.93 -0.32
C TRP A 122 1.91 11.05 -0.67
N VAL A 123 1.50 12.18 -1.24
CA VAL A 123 0.09 12.44 -1.59
C VAL A 123 -0.01 12.94 -3.03
N GLN A 124 -1.09 12.55 -3.71
CA GLN A 124 -1.38 13.02 -5.06
C GLN A 124 -2.28 14.25 -5.00
N CYS A 125 -1.93 15.30 -5.74
CA CYS A 125 -2.73 16.51 -5.82
C CYS A 125 -4.06 16.26 -6.54
N THR A 126 -5.18 16.60 -5.91
CA THR A 126 -6.52 16.45 -6.51
C THR A 126 -6.80 17.41 -7.67
N LEU A 127 -5.96 18.43 -7.90
CA LEU A 127 -6.09 19.37 -9.02
C LEU A 127 -5.24 19.04 -10.24
N CYS A 128 -3.98 18.63 -10.04
CA CYS A 128 -3.04 18.41 -11.15
C CYS A 128 -2.52 16.97 -11.26
N SER A 129 -2.94 16.08 -10.35
CA SER A 129 -2.55 14.67 -10.31
C SER A 129 -1.05 14.40 -10.09
N LYS A 130 -0.23 15.44 -9.84
CA LYS A 130 1.18 15.27 -9.46
C LYS A 130 1.30 14.84 -8.00
N TRP A 131 2.24 13.96 -7.73
CA TRP A 131 2.66 13.50 -6.41
C TRP A 131 3.58 14.48 -5.72
N ARG A 132 3.42 14.58 -4.42
CA ARG A 132 4.17 15.47 -3.53
C ARG A 132 4.45 14.77 -2.22
N GLN A 133 5.60 15.08 -1.65
CA GLN A 133 5.88 14.74 -0.26
C GLN A 133 4.89 15.52 0.63
N PHE A 134 4.17 14.81 1.49
CA PHE A 134 3.23 15.42 2.43
C PHE A 134 4.00 16.13 3.55
N PRO A 135 3.64 17.37 3.93
CA PRO A 135 4.46 18.16 4.85
C PRO A 135 4.26 17.80 6.33
N GLN A 136 3.13 17.21 6.71
CA GLN A 136 2.84 16.85 8.11
C GLN A 136 3.24 15.41 8.44
N GLN A 137 3.37 15.15 9.74
CA GLN A 137 3.70 13.82 10.28
C GLN A 137 2.48 12.90 10.43
N GLU A 138 1.28 13.45 10.53
CA GLU A 138 0.02 12.71 10.54
C GLU A 138 -0.56 12.72 9.14
N PHE A 139 -1.22 11.65 8.72
CA PHE A 139 -1.79 11.54 7.38
C PHE A 139 -3.06 10.70 7.41
N SER A 140 -4.14 11.24 6.86
CA SER A 140 -5.46 10.63 6.95
C SER A 140 -6.12 10.44 5.58
N THR A 141 -7.19 9.65 5.58
CA THR A 141 -8.09 9.50 4.43
C THR A 141 -8.62 10.85 3.93
N GLU A 142 -8.89 11.79 4.83
CA GLU A 142 -9.44 13.11 4.47
C GLU A 142 -8.39 13.99 3.78
N ASP A 143 -7.13 13.90 4.21
CA ASP A 143 -6.01 14.55 3.52
C ASP A 143 -5.92 14.03 2.08
N ILE A 144 -5.96 12.71 1.87
CA ILE A 144 -5.86 12.13 0.52
C ILE A 144 -6.99 12.65 -0.39
N LYS A 145 -8.21 12.77 0.14
CA LYS A 145 -9.40 13.20 -0.62
C LYS A 145 -9.38 14.67 -1.01
N THR A 146 -8.74 15.53 -0.22
CA THR A 146 -8.90 16.99 -0.33
C THR A 146 -7.60 17.71 -0.67
N TRP A 147 -6.46 17.07 -0.54
CA TRP A 147 -5.17 17.72 -0.66
C TRP A 147 -4.89 18.27 -2.07
N LYS A 148 -4.31 19.46 -2.10
CA LYS A 148 -3.96 20.21 -3.30
C LYS A 148 -2.57 20.78 -3.11
N CYS A 149 -1.81 20.93 -4.19
CA CYS A 149 -0.52 21.60 -4.12
C CYS A 149 -0.70 23.00 -3.52
N THR A 150 -0.09 23.23 -2.37
CA THR A 150 -0.06 24.53 -1.70
C THR A 150 1.26 25.24 -2.03
N SER A 151 1.26 26.56 -1.96
CA SER A 151 2.45 27.38 -2.17
C SER A 151 3.35 27.33 -0.94
N SER A 152 4.04 26.22 -0.70
CA SER A 152 5.14 26.19 0.26
C SER A 152 6.42 26.64 -0.44
N ILE A 153 6.61 27.95 -0.56
CA ILE A 153 7.97 28.49 -0.58
C ILE A 153 8.29 28.72 0.88
N ASP A 154 9.17 27.88 1.45
CA ASP A 154 9.83 28.21 2.71
C ASP A 154 10.36 29.64 2.60
N ALA A 155 9.88 30.51 3.47
CA ALA A 155 10.29 31.89 3.54
C ALA A 155 11.74 31.97 4.02
N VAL A 156 12.70 31.67 3.14
CA VAL A 156 14.09 32.04 3.35
C VAL A 156 14.12 33.56 3.38
N LYS A 157 14.32 34.10 4.58
CA LYS A 157 14.53 35.53 4.87
C LYS A 157 15.83 36.00 4.21
N THR A 158 15.84 36.15 2.90
CA THR A 158 16.89 36.90 2.19
C THR A 158 16.54 38.37 2.26
N LYS A 159 17.44 39.18 2.81
CA LYS A 159 17.32 40.63 3.06
C LYS A 159 17.31 41.49 1.78
N THR A 160 16.81 40.98 0.66
CA THR A 160 16.82 41.70 -0.62
C THR A 160 15.43 41.73 -1.22
N LYS A 161 14.89 42.95 -1.36
CA LYS A 161 13.62 43.29 -2.00
C LYS A 161 13.67 42.90 -3.49
N VAL A 162 13.39 41.64 -3.81
CA VAL A 162 13.07 41.20 -5.17
C VAL A 162 11.58 40.89 -5.22
N LYS A 163 10.85 41.53 -6.14
CA LYS A 163 9.44 41.22 -6.42
C LYS A 163 9.34 39.74 -6.83
N ARG A 164 8.93 38.86 -5.92
CA ARG A 164 8.75 37.43 -6.22
C ARG A 164 7.46 37.26 -7.02
N LYS A 165 7.56 36.73 -8.24
CA LYS A 165 6.39 36.22 -8.98
C LYS A 165 5.74 35.11 -8.13
N ALA A 166 4.43 35.17 -7.95
CA ALA A 166 3.69 34.08 -7.33
C ALA A 166 3.86 32.82 -8.20
N VAL A 167 4.52 31.79 -7.67
CA VAL A 167 4.67 30.49 -8.35
C VAL A 167 3.38 29.72 -8.12
N ILE A 168 2.74 29.26 -9.20
CA ILE A 168 1.56 28.40 -9.12
C ILE A 168 2.03 27.03 -8.61
N PRO A 169 1.57 26.52 -7.47
CA PRO A 169 2.11 25.30 -6.89
C PRO A 169 2.05 24.07 -7.80
N CYS A 170 0.96 23.94 -8.58
CA CYS A 170 0.79 22.85 -9.55
C CYS A 170 1.74 22.95 -10.75
N SER A 171 2.32 24.13 -11.03
CA SER A 171 3.29 24.30 -12.12
C SER A 171 4.69 23.83 -11.73
N ILE A 172 4.95 23.54 -10.45
CA ILE A 172 6.22 22.94 -10.02
C ILE A 172 6.31 21.52 -10.60
N GLU A 173 7.49 21.15 -11.10
CA GLU A 173 7.72 19.80 -11.62
C GLU A 173 7.54 18.74 -10.53
N GLU A 174 7.16 17.54 -10.97
CA GLU A 174 7.08 16.40 -10.07
C GLU A 174 8.47 15.93 -9.67
N ASP A 175 8.60 15.44 -8.44
CA ASP A 175 9.86 14.87 -7.98
C ASP A 175 10.20 13.65 -8.84
N GLU A 176 11.39 13.65 -9.45
CA GLU A 176 11.83 12.62 -10.39
C GLU A 176 11.76 11.21 -9.79
N ARG A 177 11.90 11.08 -8.46
CA ARG A 177 11.79 9.80 -7.75
C ARG A 177 10.42 9.15 -7.88
N VAL A 178 9.35 9.93 -8.09
CA VAL A 178 7.99 9.40 -8.31
C VAL A 178 7.96 8.55 -9.58
N SER A 179 8.54 9.06 -10.66
CA SER A 179 8.60 8.33 -11.93
C SER A 179 9.44 7.05 -11.83
N ALA A 180 10.50 7.07 -11.01
CA ALA A 180 11.42 5.95 -10.81
C ALA A 180 10.76 4.74 -10.12
N VAL A 181 9.66 4.94 -9.38
CA VAL A 181 8.92 3.85 -8.73
C VAL A 181 8.38 2.83 -9.74
N ASN A 182 8.12 3.26 -10.98
CA ASN A 182 7.60 2.40 -12.04
C ASN A 182 8.71 1.67 -12.82
N CYS A 183 9.99 1.87 -12.47
CA CYS A 183 11.10 1.19 -13.13
C CYS A 183 11.17 -0.29 -12.70
N ALA A 184 11.53 -1.15 -13.64
CA ALA A 184 11.83 -2.56 -13.35
C ALA A 184 12.95 -2.65 -12.30
N GLY A 185 12.80 -3.50 -11.28
CA GLY A 185 13.77 -3.63 -10.20
C GLY A 185 13.52 -2.73 -8.98
N TRP A 186 12.62 -1.73 -9.08
CA TRP A 186 12.40 -0.79 -7.97
C TRP A 186 11.78 -1.48 -6.76
N LEU A 187 10.86 -2.42 -6.97
CA LEU A 187 10.23 -3.19 -5.90
C LEU A 187 11.29 -3.99 -5.11
N GLU A 188 12.25 -4.59 -5.81
CA GLU A 188 13.38 -5.32 -5.25
C GLU A 188 14.39 -4.39 -4.56
N SER A 189 14.30 -3.08 -4.80
CA SER A 189 15.06 -2.08 -4.06
C SER A 189 14.56 -1.90 -2.63
N LEU A 190 13.31 -2.25 -2.32
CA LEU A 190 12.76 -2.07 -0.97
C LEU A 190 13.52 -2.93 0.04
N THR A 191 13.90 -2.30 1.15
CA THR A 191 14.52 -3.04 2.26
C THR A 191 13.49 -3.68 3.18
N GLU A 192 12.35 -3.01 3.38
CA GLU A 192 11.28 -3.46 4.25
C GLU A 192 9.97 -3.53 3.45
N PRO A 193 9.11 -4.53 3.73
CA PRO A 193 7.80 -4.63 3.11
C PRO A 193 6.90 -3.44 3.52
N PRO A 194 6.00 -3.01 2.63
CA PRO A 194 5.03 -1.98 2.98
C PRO A 194 4.00 -2.52 3.96
N LEU A 195 3.65 -1.70 4.94
CA LEU A 195 2.66 -2.01 5.96
C LEU A 195 1.64 -0.89 6.01
N LEU A 196 0.37 -1.21 5.71
CA LEU A 196 -0.71 -0.25 5.72
C LEU A 196 -1.05 0.16 7.15
N GLN A 197 -1.34 1.44 7.32
CA GLN A 197 -1.68 2.12 8.57
C GLN A 197 -3.15 2.54 8.53
N SER A 198 -3.80 2.58 9.69
CA SER A 198 -5.23 2.93 9.81
C SER A 198 -6.13 2.22 8.77
N CYS A 199 -5.78 0.98 8.45
CA CYS A 199 -6.37 0.21 7.37
C CYS A 199 -7.70 -0.42 7.82
N PRO A 200 -8.78 -0.28 7.04
CA PRO A 200 -10.07 -0.87 7.37
C PRO A 200 -10.07 -2.41 7.34
N ALA A 201 -9.00 -3.04 6.84
CA ALA A 201 -8.84 -4.49 6.88
C ALA A 201 -8.51 -5.04 8.26
N ALA A 202 -7.95 -4.21 9.16
CA ALA A 202 -7.39 -4.69 10.43
C ALA A 202 -8.39 -5.47 11.32
N PRO A 203 -9.65 -5.04 11.51
CA PRO A 203 -10.60 -5.81 12.33
C PRO A 203 -10.90 -7.20 11.79
N PHE A 204 -10.87 -7.39 10.46
CA PHE A 204 -11.14 -8.67 9.81
C PHE A 204 -9.96 -9.63 9.85
N LEU A 205 -8.75 -9.14 10.17
CA LEU A 205 -7.51 -9.90 10.11
C LEU A 205 -6.86 -10.05 11.49
N SER A 206 -7.62 -9.83 12.57
CA SER A 206 -7.15 -9.90 13.96
C SER A 206 -6.65 -11.29 14.38
N SER A 207 -7.04 -12.35 13.67
CA SER A 207 -6.53 -13.72 13.87
C SER A 207 -5.15 -13.97 13.27
N TYR A 208 -4.58 -12.99 12.56
CA TYR A 208 -3.28 -13.09 11.88
C TYR A 208 -2.27 -12.12 12.49
N PHE A 209 -0.98 -12.42 12.33
CA PHE A 209 0.06 -11.44 12.60
C PHE A 209 -0.06 -10.28 11.61
N PRO A 210 -0.19 -9.01 12.07
CA PRO A 210 -0.44 -7.85 11.21
C PRO A 210 0.56 -7.70 10.06
N ASP A 211 1.84 -7.84 10.36
CA ASP A 211 2.93 -7.69 9.41
C ASP A 211 3.04 -8.87 8.43
N GLY A 212 2.43 -10.01 8.74
CA GLY A 212 2.25 -11.14 7.82
C GLY A 212 1.14 -10.94 6.78
N VAL A 213 0.22 -10.01 7.02
CA VAL A 213 -0.91 -9.68 6.12
C VAL A 213 -0.83 -8.26 5.53
N GLY A 214 0.30 -7.59 5.73
CA GLY A 214 0.61 -6.30 5.10
C GLY A 214 0.09 -5.09 5.89
N LEU A 215 -0.12 -5.25 7.19
CA LEU A 215 -0.64 -4.23 8.09
C LEU A 215 0.38 -3.85 9.17
N SER A 216 0.43 -2.57 9.52
CA SER A 216 1.22 -2.09 10.66
C SER A 216 0.69 -2.69 11.98
N PRO A 217 1.54 -3.34 12.79
CA PRO A 217 1.13 -3.86 14.09
C PRO A 217 0.76 -2.75 15.10
N THR A 218 1.42 -1.58 15.00
CA THR A 218 1.37 -0.55 16.05
C THR A 218 0.39 0.58 15.79
N ILE A 219 -0.05 0.78 14.53
CA ILE A 219 -0.87 1.95 14.13
C ILE A 219 -2.33 1.59 13.82
N ASN A 220 -2.63 0.32 13.55
CA ASN A 220 -3.97 -0.11 13.17
C ASN A 220 -4.92 -0.27 14.36
N ASN A 221 -6.21 -0.05 14.10
CA ASN A 221 -7.27 -0.38 15.04
C ASN A 221 -7.77 -1.81 14.80
N TRP A 222 -7.48 -2.69 15.75
CA TRP A 222 -7.82 -4.11 15.70
C TRP A 222 -9.18 -4.45 16.30
N LYS A 223 -9.88 -3.47 16.89
CA LYS A 223 -11.19 -3.69 17.49
C LYS A 223 -12.26 -3.73 16.41
N GLN A 224 -13.07 -4.79 16.44
CA GLN A 224 -14.30 -4.87 15.66
C GLN A 224 -15.32 -3.89 16.26
N ASN A 225 -15.92 -3.05 15.43
CA ASN A 225 -17.04 -2.21 15.85
C ASN A 225 -18.32 -3.03 15.70
N ASP A 226 -19.12 -3.16 16.76
CA ASP A 226 -20.43 -3.84 16.74
C ASP A 226 -21.40 -3.23 15.70
N SER A 227 -21.14 -1.98 15.26
CA SER A 227 -21.97 -1.24 14.31
C SER A 227 -21.70 -1.52 12.83
N THR A 228 -20.66 -2.29 12.47
CA THR A 228 -20.32 -2.63 11.08
C THR A 228 -20.52 -4.12 10.83
N SER A 229 -21.77 -4.56 10.77
CA SER A 229 -22.10 -5.92 10.31
C SER A 229 -21.77 -6.06 8.82
N THR A 230 -20.98 -7.07 8.47
CA THR A 230 -20.70 -7.42 7.06
C THR A 230 -21.76 -8.37 6.48
N GLY A 231 -22.88 -8.55 7.18
CA GLY A 231 -23.96 -9.44 6.78
C GLY A 231 -23.45 -10.88 6.64
N TYR A 232 -23.68 -11.48 5.47
CA TYR A 232 -23.18 -12.81 5.16
C TYR A 232 -21.84 -12.82 4.41
N VAL A 233 -21.20 -11.67 4.24
CA VAL A 233 -19.94 -11.56 3.49
C VAL A 233 -18.75 -11.60 4.45
N ASN A 234 -18.03 -12.73 4.45
CA ASN A 234 -16.77 -12.92 5.14
C ASN A 234 -15.73 -13.59 4.23
N LEU A 235 -14.92 -12.78 3.54
CA LEU A 235 -14.03 -13.26 2.49
C LEU A 235 -12.68 -13.77 2.99
N PHE A 236 -12.40 -13.71 4.29
CA PHE A 236 -11.14 -14.22 4.83
C PHE A 236 -11.35 -15.56 5.50
N HIS A 237 -10.42 -16.47 5.23
CA HIS A 237 -10.29 -17.68 6.03
C HIS A 237 -9.69 -17.29 7.39
N HIS A 238 -10.21 -17.85 8.49
CA HIS A 238 -9.57 -17.77 9.80
C HIS A 238 -9.01 -19.15 10.18
N PRO A 239 -7.87 -19.22 10.91
CA PRO A 239 -7.21 -20.49 11.22
C PRO A 239 -8.08 -21.53 11.92
N ASP A 240 -9.03 -21.08 12.73
CA ASP A 240 -9.94 -21.95 13.51
C ASP A 240 -11.24 -22.29 12.75
N ASP A 241 -11.47 -21.69 11.58
CA ASP A 241 -12.69 -21.90 10.81
C ASP A 241 -12.64 -23.20 10.01
N THR A 242 -13.77 -23.91 9.98
CA THR A 242 -14.00 -24.95 8.98
C THR A 242 -14.01 -24.34 7.58
N GLN A 243 -13.61 -25.12 6.57
CA GLN A 243 -13.58 -24.66 5.18
C GLN A 243 -14.92 -24.04 4.77
N THR A 244 -14.89 -22.73 4.54
CA THR A 244 -16.03 -21.95 4.05
C THR A 244 -15.76 -21.57 2.60
N ALA A 245 -16.76 -21.75 1.74
CA ALA A 245 -16.62 -21.43 0.32
C ALA A 245 -16.29 -19.95 0.10
N LEU A 246 -15.54 -19.67 -0.97
CA LEU A 246 -15.19 -18.31 -1.41
C LEU A 246 -14.46 -17.48 -0.33
N THR A 247 -13.63 -18.14 0.47
CA THR A 247 -12.70 -17.50 1.40
C THR A 247 -11.28 -17.47 0.82
N PHE A 248 -10.51 -16.47 1.23
CA PHE A 248 -9.11 -16.27 0.83
C PHE A 248 -8.21 -16.32 2.06
N ARG A 249 -7.04 -16.96 1.94
CA ARG A 249 -5.99 -16.87 2.95
C ARG A 249 -5.33 -15.50 2.88
N PRO A 250 -5.39 -14.62 3.89
CA PRO A 250 -4.90 -13.24 3.79
C PRO A 250 -3.37 -13.12 3.66
N ASP A 251 -2.65 -14.17 4.00
CA ASP A 251 -1.19 -14.27 4.05
C ASP A 251 -0.57 -14.97 2.81
N ILE A 252 -1.40 -15.47 1.88
CA ILE A 252 -0.95 -16.23 0.71
C ILE A 252 -1.66 -15.77 -0.57
N MET A 253 -0.91 -15.79 -1.68
CA MET A 253 -1.47 -15.59 -3.02
C MET A 253 -2.04 -16.89 -3.56
N GLU A 254 -3.27 -16.83 -4.08
CA GLU A 254 -3.88 -17.94 -4.80
C GLU A 254 -3.16 -18.19 -6.14
N LYS A 255 -3.29 -19.40 -6.68
CA LYS A 255 -2.61 -19.80 -7.93
C LYS A 255 -2.88 -18.82 -9.08
N GLU A 256 -4.13 -18.41 -9.24
CA GLU A 256 -4.55 -17.49 -10.31
C GLU A 256 -4.00 -16.07 -10.10
N GLU A 257 -3.76 -15.68 -8.85
CA GLU A 257 -3.13 -14.40 -8.50
C GLU A 257 -1.65 -14.42 -8.85
N ILE A 258 -0.96 -15.54 -8.59
CA ILE A 258 0.44 -15.76 -8.97
C ILE A 258 0.59 -15.70 -10.50
N GLU A 259 -0.35 -16.30 -11.25
CA GLU A 259 -0.34 -16.25 -12.72
C GLU A 259 -0.61 -14.84 -13.27
N ALA A 260 -1.47 -14.06 -12.61
CA ALA A 260 -1.82 -12.70 -13.04
C ALA A 260 -0.80 -11.63 -12.61
N PHE A 261 -0.08 -11.87 -11.51
CA PHE A 261 0.89 -10.96 -10.90
C PHE A 261 2.20 -11.66 -10.53
N PRO A 262 2.91 -12.25 -11.52
CA PRO A 262 4.14 -12.99 -11.26
C PRO A 262 5.22 -12.15 -10.58
N GLU A 263 5.24 -10.82 -10.81
CA GLU A 263 6.16 -9.87 -10.21
C GLU A 263 6.08 -9.82 -8.67
N PHE A 264 4.93 -10.13 -8.07
CA PHE A 264 4.76 -10.12 -6.62
C PHE A 264 5.07 -11.48 -5.97
N THR A 265 5.31 -12.53 -6.75
CA THR A 265 5.52 -13.89 -6.20
C THR A 265 6.69 -13.94 -5.20
N ARG A 266 7.77 -13.22 -5.49
CA ARG A 266 8.96 -13.17 -4.61
C ARG A 266 8.76 -12.26 -3.40
N TYR A 267 7.97 -11.19 -3.55
CA TYR A 267 7.72 -10.18 -2.54
C TYR A 267 6.21 -9.87 -2.48
N PRO A 268 5.40 -10.78 -1.91
CA PRO A 268 3.94 -10.75 -2.07
C PRO A 268 3.26 -9.66 -1.26
N MET A 269 3.96 -9.01 -0.32
CA MET A 269 3.36 -8.08 0.64
C MET A 269 2.64 -6.90 0.00
N VAL A 270 3.15 -6.37 -1.13
CA VAL A 270 2.46 -5.31 -1.88
C VAL A 270 1.09 -5.82 -2.35
N TYR A 271 1.06 -6.99 -2.99
CA TYR A 271 -0.16 -7.58 -3.51
C TYR A 271 -1.14 -7.96 -2.39
N LEU A 272 -0.66 -8.67 -1.36
CA LEU A 272 -1.49 -9.12 -0.25
C LEU A 272 -2.13 -7.96 0.50
N ALA A 273 -1.37 -6.91 0.82
CA ALA A 273 -1.90 -5.72 1.47
C ALA A 273 -3.01 -5.06 0.64
N LEU A 274 -2.79 -4.92 -0.67
CA LEU A 274 -3.78 -4.35 -1.60
C LEU A 274 -5.01 -5.23 -1.76
N ARG A 275 -4.83 -6.54 -1.96
CA ARG A 275 -5.92 -7.51 -2.12
C ARG A 275 -6.77 -7.55 -0.86
N ASN A 276 -6.14 -7.64 0.31
CA ASN A 276 -6.83 -7.63 1.59
C ASN A 276 -7.61 -6.33 1.79
N LEU A 277 -7.01 -5.18 1.48
CA LEU A 277 -7.71 -3.89 1.52
C LEU A 277 -8.96 -3.88 0.62
N VAL A 278 -8.83 -4.33 -0.64
CA VAL A 278 -9.94 -4.35 -1.60
C VAL A 278 -11.08 -5.26 -1.11
N LEU A 279 -10.75 -6.47 -0.63
CA LEU A 279 -11.75 -7.39 -0.09
C LEU A 279 -12.46 -6.79 1.13
N SER A 280 -11.72 -6.20 2.06
CA SER A 280 -12.30 -5.57 3.25
C SER A 280 -13.20 -4.39 2.93
N LEU A 281 -12.81 -3.54 1.97
CA LEU A 281 -13.66 -2.41 1.53
C LEU A 281 -14.97 -2.90 0.88
N TRP A 282 -14.91 -4.00 0.12
CA TRP A 282 -16.11 -4.63 -0.43
C TRP A 282 -16.99 -5.24 0.68
N MET A 283 -16.40 -5.95 1.64
CA MET A 283 -17.13 -6.49 2.80
C MET A 283 -17.85 -5.39 3.59
N LEU A 284 -17.22 -4.23 3.75
CA LEU A 284 -17.78 -3.07 4.46
C LEU A 284 -18.95 -2.42 3.72
N ASN A 285 -18.92 -2.38 2.38
CA ASN A 285 -20.02 -1.84 1.59
C ASN A 285 -20.06 -2.44 0.17
N HIS A 286 -20.75 -3.57 0.04
CA HIS A 286 -20.99 -4.24 -1.25
C HIS A 286 -22.26 -3.72 -1.96
N LYS A 287 -22.85 -2.62 -1.49
CA LYS A 287 -24.04 -1.98 -2.09
C LYS A 287 -23.68 -0.86 -3.06
N GLU A 288 -22.39 -0.57 -3.20
CA GLU A 288 -21.88 0.39 -4.17
C GLU A 288 -20.67 -0.20 -4.90
N PHE A 289 -20.42 0.29 -6.10
CA PHE A 289 -19.16 0.00 -6.78
C PHE A 289 -17.97 0.54 -5.97
N LEU A 290 -17.00 -0.33 -5.76
CA LEU A 290 -15.67 0.00 -5.25
C LEU A 290 -14.80 0.45 -6.41
N THR A 291 -14.25 1.66 -6.34
CA THR A 291 -13.43 2.27 -7.40
C THR A 291 -11.96 2.36 -6.99
N PRO A 292 -11.01 2.50 -7.96
CA PRO A 292 -9.60 2.69 -7.63
C PRO A 292 -9.37 3.89 -6.69
N GLU A 293 -10.13 4.97 -6.85
CA GLU A 293 -10.05 6.17 -6.02
C GLU A 293 -10.49 5.86 -4.58
N LYS A 294 -11.63 5.17 -4.41
CA LYS A 294 -12.10 4.73 -3.08
C LYS A 294 -11.04 3.87 -2.39
N CYS A 295 -10.41 2.94 -3.10
CA CYS A 295 -9.32 2.14 -2.54
C CYS A 295 -8.10 2.99 -2.16
N ALA A 296 -7.67 3.89 -3.06
CA ALA A 296 -6.48 4.74 -2.86
C ALA A 296 -6.59 5.67 -1.63
N HIS A 297 -7.81 6.09 -1.28
CA HIS A 297 -8.07 6.85 -0.05
C HIS A 297 -7.70 6.09 1.24
N HIS A 298 -7.66 4.76 1.20
CA HIS A 298 -7.33 3.89 2.34
C HIS A 298 -5.93 3.28 2.27
N ILE A 299 -5.13 3.63 1.24
CA ILE A 299 -3.72 3.26 1.17
C ILE A 299 -2.92 4.31 1.95
N ILE A 300 -2.80 4.13 3.25
CA ILE A 300 -2.06 5.02 4.16
C ILE A 300 -0.81 4.27 4.60
N LEU A 301 0.36 4.77 4.18
CA LEU A 301 1.68 4.31 4.59
C LEU A 301 2.71 5.34 4.15
N ARG A 302 3.86 5.36 4.82
CA ARG A 302 4.95 6.29 4.50
C ARG A 302 5.80 5.78 3.34
N GLY A 303 6.50 6.72 2.71
CA GLY A 303 7.49 6.47 1.68
C GLY A 303 6.93 6.34 0.26
N LEU A 304 7.84 6.31 -0.72
CA LEU A 304 7.53 6.24 -2.15
C LEU A 304 6.74 4.99 -2.54
N VAL A 305 6.81 3.92 -1.75
CA VAL A 305 6.05 2.69 -1.99
C VAL A 305 4.53 2.94 -2.03
N ARG A 306 4.03 4.00 -1.40
CA ARG A 306 2.63 4.42 -1.55
C ARG A 306 2.28 4.77 -3.00
N VAL A 307 3.19 5.39 -3.74
CA VAL A 307 3.01 5.71 -5.17
C VAL A 307 2.79 4.43 -5.97
N LEU A 308 3.64 3.41 -5.74
CA LEU A 308 3.50 2.08 -6.35
C LEU A 308 2.15 1.47 -6.01
N MET A 309 1.81 1.41 -4.72
CA MET A 309 0.59 0.75 -4.26
C MET A 309 -0.68 1.40 -4.80
N VAL A 310 -0.72 2.74 -4.91
CA VAL A 310 -1.84 3.47 -5.52
C VAL A 310 -1.94 3.20 -7.03
N ALA A 311 -0.83 3.02 -7.73
CA ALA A 311 -0.86 2.60 -9.14
C ALA A 311 -1.37 1.15 -9.30
N GLU A 312 -0.90 0.25 -8.44
CA GLU A 312 -1.16 -1.18 -8.53
C GLU A 312 -2.57 -1.58 -8.05
N VAL A 313 -3.17 -0.84 -7.11
CA VAL A 313 -4.52 -1.17 -6.60
C VAL A 313 -5.57 -1.19 -7.72
N ARG A 314 -5.37 -0.41 -8.78
CA ARG A 314 -6.24 -0.43 -9.96
C ARG A 314 -6.22 -1.80 -10.65
N ARG A 315 -5.04 -2.40 -10.83
CA ARG A 315 -4.89 -3.72 -11.46
C ARG A 315 -5.46 -4.82 -10.56
N VAL A 316 -5.19 -4.75 -9.25
CA VAL A 316 -5.72 -5.71 -8.26
C VAL A 316 -7.25 -5.66 -8.21
N LEU A 317 -7.85 -4.47 -8.08
CA LEU A 317 -9.30 -4.27 -8.08
C LEU A 317 -9.93 -4.78 -9.38
N PHE A 318 -9.33 -4.47 -10.53
CA PHE A 318 -9.83 -4.95 -11.82
C PHE A 318 -9.77 -6.47 -11.94
N PHE A 319 -8.67 -7.10 -11.48
CA PHE A 319 -8.54 -8.55 -11.46
C PHE A 319 -9.61 -9.22 -10.60
N LEU A 320 -9.80 -8.76 -9.36
CA LEU A 320 -10.81 -9.28 -8.44
C LEU A 320 -12.23 -9.06 -8.97
N GLY A 321 -12.48 -7.89 -9.56
CA GLY A 321 -13.74 -7.60 -10.25
C GLY A 321 -13.97 -8.55 -11.42
N LYS A 322 -12.97 -8.77 -12.28
CA LYS A 322 -13.06 -9.68 -13.42
C LYS A 322 -13.38 -11.11 -12.98
N LYS A 323 -12.81 -11.56 -11.85
CA LYS A 323 -13.07 -12.85 -11.23
C LYS A 323 -14.43 -12.95 -10.54
N GLY A 324 -15.16 -11.84 -10.40
CA GLY A 324 -16.47 -11.80 -9.74
C GLY A 324 -16.39 -11.85 -8.20
N THR A 325 -15.23 -11.55 -7.62
CA THR A 325 -15.02 -11.52 -6.17
C THR A 325 -15.54 -10.23 -5.54
N VAL A 326 -15.42 -9.12 -6.24
CA VAL A 326 -15.91 -7.79 -5.84
C VAL A 326 -16.64 -7.14 -7.01
N ASN A 327 -17.37 -6.04 -6.76
CA ASN A 327 -18.12 -5.30 -7.80
C ASN A 327 -19.07 -6.20 -8.61
N HIS A 328 -19.60 -7.25 -7.98
CA HIS A 328 -20.55 -8.17 -8.59
C HIS A 328 -21.96 -7.91 -8.06
N GLY A 329 -22.94 -8.59 -8.67
CA GLY A 329 -24.33 -8.57 -8.25
C GLY A 329 -25.21 -7.65 -9.09
N ILE A 330 -26.14 -6.95 -8.46
CA ILE A 330 -27.19 -6.12 -9.10
C ILE A 330 -26.97 -4.61 -8.95
N LEU A 331 -25.74 -4.20 -8.62
CA LEU A 331 -25.37 -2.78 -8.49
C LEU A 331 -25.80 -1.94 -9.71
N PRO A 332 -26.42 -0.76 -9.48
CA PRO A 332 -26.78 0.15 -10.55
C PRO A 332 -25.58 0.97 -11.02
N ASP A 333 -25.65 1.47 -12.26
CA ASP A 333 -24.78 2.52 -12.81
C ASP A 333 -23.27 2.31 -12.65
N VAL A 334 -22.67 1.54 -13.56
CA VAL A 334 -21.22 1.30 -13.57
C VAL A 334 -20.44 2.63 -13.67
N PRO A 335 -19.61 2.96 -12.67
CA PRO A 335 -18.79 4.17 -12.71
C PRO A 335 -17.88 4.21 -13.93
N LYS A 336 -17.74 5.37 -14.57
CA LYS A 336 -16.83 5.56 -15.73
C LYS A 336 -15.36 5.25 -15.41
N THR A 337 -14.99 5.28 -14.13
CA THR A 337 -13.64 4.92 -13.67
C THR A 337 -13.37 3.41 -13.75
N LEU A 338 -14.42 2.60 -13.89
CA LEU A 338 -14.37 1.13 -13.76
C LEU A 338 -14.35 0.27 -15.05
N PRO A 339 -14.58 0.72 -16.29
CA PRO A 339 -14.36 -0.17 -17.44
C PRO A 339 -12.96 0.04 -18.00
N SER A 340 -12.15 -1.03 -18.04
CA SER A 340 -11.02 -1.07 -18.96
C SER A 340 -11.61 -1.02 -20.38
N THR A 341 -11.40 0.07 -21.11
CA THR A 341 -11.83 0.28 -22.50
C THR A 341 -11.31 -0.78 -23.48
N GLN A 342 -10.54 -1.76 -22.99
CA GLN A 342 -9.99 -2.85 -23.75
C GLN A 342 -11.05 -3.82 -24.31
N TYR A 343 -12.20 -4.01 -23.64
CA TYR A 343 -13.19 -5.02 -24.02
C TYR A 343 -14.42 -4.47 -24.75
N SER A 344 -14.53 -3.15 -24.95
CA SER A 344 -15.68 -2.53 -25.62
C SER A 344 -15.79 -2.87 -27.11
N LYS A 345 -14.75 -3.47 -27.69
CA LYS A 345 -14.73 -3.96 -29.08
C LYS A 345 -15.21 -5.41 -29.22
N VAL A 346 -15.54 -6.07 -28.12
CA VAL A 346 -16.01 -7.46 -28.11
C VAL A 346 -17.53 -7.46 -28.00
N SER A 347 -18.18 -8.22 -28.88
CA SER A 347 -19.62 -8.49 -28.83
C SER A 347 -19.85 -9.96 -28.49
N VAL A 348 -20.71 -10.23 -27.52
CA VAL A 348 -20.98 -11.58 -27.00
C VAL A 348 -22.47 -11.88 -27.10
N ILE A 349 -22.80 -13.06 -27.62
CA ILE A 349 -24.15 -13.62 -27.55
C ILE A 349 -24.20 -14.63 -26.41
N VAL A 350 -25.10 -14.43 -25.45
CA VAL A 350 -25.39 -15.36 -24.36
C VAL A 350 -26.68 -16.12 -24.68
N ILE A 351 -26.61 -17.45 -24.75
CA ILE A 351 -27.77 -18.30 -25.03
C ILE A 351 -28.36 -18.79 -23.70
N GLY A 352 -29.60 -18.38 -23.43
CA GLY A 352 -30.38 -18.68 -22.23
C GLY A 352 -30.38 -17.54 -21.21
N ALA A 353 -31.56 -17.11 -20.78
CA ALA A 353 -31.79 -16.06 -19.78
C ALA A 353 -32.17 -16.64 -18.41
N GLY A 354 -31.53 -17.75 -18.01
CA GLY A 354 -31.56 -18.27 -16.63
C GLY A 354 -30.49 -17.60 -15.74
N ALA A 355 -30.37 -18.04 -14.48
CA ALA A 355 -29.42 -17.47 -13.52
C ALA A 355 -27.98 -17.36 -14.05
N ALA A 356 -27.46 -18.42 -14.69
CA ALA A 356 -26.11 -18.42 -15.26
C ALA A 356 -25.94 -17.42 -16.42
N GLY A 357 -26.89 -17.40 -17.38
CA GLY A 357 -26.81 -16.52 -18.54
C GLY A 357 -27.01 -15.05 -18.17
N LEU A 358 -27.96 -14.74 -17.29
CA LEU A 358 -28.16 -13.38 -16.79
C LEU A 358 -26.98 -12.89 -15.94
N SER A 359 -26.38 -13.76 -15.12
CA SER A 359 -25.17 -13.42 -14.36
C SER A 359 -23.99 -13.13 -15.29
N ALA A 360 -23.74 -13.98 -16.30
CA ALA A 360 -22.69 -13.74 -17.28
C ALA A 360 -22.94 -12.47 -18.09
N ALA A 361 -24.18 -12.24 -18.53
CA ALA A 361 -24.55 -11.04 -19.28
C ALA A 361 -24.35 -9.77 -18.46
N ARG A 362 -24.81 -9.76 -17.21
CA ARG A 362 -24.62 -8.64 -16.28
C ARG A 362 -23.15 -8.38 -16.01
N HIS A 363 -22.37 -9.43 -15.78
CA HIS A 363 -20.94 -9.31 -15.54
C HIS A 363 -20.24 -8.68 -16.74
N LEU A 364 -20.45 -9.22 -17.94
CA LEU A 364 -19.86 -8.71 -19.18
C LEU A 364 -20.28 -7.27 -19.49
N ASP A 365 -21.57 -6.95 -19.32
CA ASP A 365 -22.11 -5.59 -19.50
C ASP A 365 -21.44 -4.59 -18.55
N ASN A 366 -21.21 -4.98 -17.28
CA ASN A 366 -20.48 -4.15 -16.33
C ASN A 366 -19.02 -3.89 -16.75
N PHE A 367 -18.42 -4.77 -17.56
CA PHE A 367 -17.09 -4.57 -18.17
C PHE A 367 -17.13 -3.81 -19.51
N GLY A 368 -18.29 -3.31 -19.91
CA GLY A 368 -18.49 -2.55 -21.15
C GLY A 368 -18.49 -3.41 -22.41
N VAL A 369 -18.66 -4.73 -22.29
CA VAL A 369 -18.82 -5.65 -23.42
C VAL A 369 -20.23 -5.50 -23.99
N GLN A 370 -20.36 -5.50 -25.32
CA GLN A 370 -21.68 -5.50 -25.93
C GLN A 370 -22.29 -6.91 -25.81
N VAL A 371 -23.39 -7.05 -25.06
CA VAL A 371 -24.02 -8.36 -24.83
C VAL A 371 -25.42 -8.43 -25.44
N ILE A 372 -25.69 -9.52 -26.17
CA ILE A 372 -27.04 -9.89 -26.62
C ILE A 372 -27.43 -11.18 -25.90
N VAL A 373 -28.57 -11.20 -25.22
CA VAL A 373 -29.10 -12.41 -24.56
C VAL A 373 -30.24 -12.97 -25.39
N VAL A 374 -30.16 -14.25 -25.76
CA VAL A 374 -31.18 -14.97 -26.54
C VAL A 374 -31.80 -16.06 -25.68
N GLU A 375 -33.10 -15.99 -25.42
CA GLU A 375 -33.84 -16.97 -24.64
C GLU A 375 -34.86 -17.70 -25.52
N SER A 376 -34.97 -19.01 -25.32
CA SER A 376 -35.88 -19.91 -26.05
C SER A 376 -37.35 -19.73 -25.66
N ARG A 377 -37.61 -19.33 -24.41
CA ARG A 377 -38.95 -19.17 -23.85
C ARG A 377 -39.45 -17.73 -24.00
N ASP A 378 -40.74 -17.56 -23.79
CA ASP A 378 -41.42 -16.27 -23.68
C ASP A 378 -41.15 -15.53 -22.34
N ARG A 379 -40.23 -16.05 -21.52
CA ARG A 379 -39.88 -15.50 -20.21
C ARG A 379 -38.41 -15.76 -19.85
N ILE A 380 -37.87 -14.88 -19.01
CA ILE A 380 -36.57 -15.07 -18.36
C ILE A 380 -36.68 -15.96 -17.10
N GLY A 381 -35.54 -16.16 -16.42
CA GLY A 381 -35.44 -16.86 -15.12
C GLY A 381 -35.18 -18.36 -15.24
N GLY A 382 -35.57 -18.98 -16.37
CA GLY A 382 -35.34 -20.40 -16.62
C GLY A 382 -35.99 -21.28 -15.55
N ARG A 383 -35.16 -21.93 -14.71
CA ARG A 383 -35.56 -22.79 -13.58
C ARG A 383 -35.90 -22.00 -12.30
N VAL A 384 -35.64 -20.70 -12.25
CA VAL A 384 -36.22 -19.79 -11.25
C VAL A 384 -37.51 -19.25 -11.83
N TRP A 385 -38.63 -19.58 -11.21
CA TRP A 385 -39.95 -19.18 -11.71
C TRP A 385 -40.96 -19.12 -10.57
N ASP A 386 -41.43 -17.93 -10.27
CA ASP A 386 -42.29 -17.70 -9.12
C ASP A 386 -43.74 -17.46 -9.54
N ASP A 387 -44.65 -18.05 -8.78
CA ASP A 387 -46.07 -17.69 -8.78
C ASP A 387 -46.32 -16.64 -7.71
N LYS A 388 -46.72 -15.44 -8.14
CA LYS A 388 -47.00 -14.29 -7.26
C LYS A 388 -48.50 -14.06 -7.04
N LYS A 389 -49.38 -14.81 -7.72
CA LYS A 389 -50.82 -14.49 -7.80
C LYS A 389 -51.69 -15.53 -7.14
N MET A 390 -51.33 -16.81 -7.25
CA MET A 390 -52.24 -17.91 -6.90
C MET A 390 -52.43 -18.12 -5.39
N PHE A 391 -51.43 -17.79 -4.58
CA PHE A 391 -51.39 -18.18 -3.16
C PHE A 391 -51.38 -17.01 -2.17
N GLY A 392 -51.57 -15.76 -2.63
CA GLY A 392 -51.48 -14.57 -1.77
C GLY A 392 -50.07 -14.25 -1.25
N CYS A 393 -49.07 -15.05 -1.63
CA CYS A 393 -47.65 -14.87 -1.38
C CYS A 393 -46.82 -15.37 -2.57
N CYS A 394 -45.51 -15.12 -2.56
CA CYS A 394 -44.59 -15.56 -3.61
C CYS A 394 -44.19 -17.03 -3.39
N VAL A 395 -44.59 -17.92 -4.29
CA VAL A 395 -44.28 -19.36 -4.23
C VAL A 395 -43.44 -19.75 -5.45
N GLY A 396 -42.23 -20.25 -5.22
CA GLY A 396 -41.35 -20.72 -6.28
C GLY A 396 -41.87 -22.03 -6.87
N ARG A 397 -42.09 -22.06 -8.18
CA ARG A 397 -42.29 -23.30 -8.96
C ARG A 397 -40.96 -24.02 -9.24
N GLY A 398 -39.85 -23.38 -8.88
CA GLY A 398 -38.49 -23.88 -9.05
C GLY A 398 -37.63 -23.57 -7.83
N ALA A 399 -36.44 -22.99 -8.02
CA ALA A 399 -35.55 -22.69 -6.91
C ALA A 399 -36.11 -21.60 -5.98
N GLN A 400 -36.16 -21.87 -4.68
CA GLN A 400 -36.59 -20.92 -3.63
C GLN A 400 -35.78 -21.03 -2.33
N ILE A 401 -34.97 -22.09 -2.15
CA ILE A 401 -34.15 -22.32 -0.96
C ILE A 401 -32.69 -21.96 -1.23
N LEU A 402 -32.07 -21.28 -0.26
CA LEU A 402 -30.64 -20.98 -0.28
C LEU A 402 -29.89 -21.94 0.65
N ASN A 403 -28.99 -22.75 0.08
CA ASN A 403 -28.16 -23.68 0.85
C ASN A 403 -26.85 -23.01 1.25
N GLY A 404 -26.77 -22.53 2.49
CA GLY A 404 -25.62 -21.79 3.02
C GLY A 404 -25.61 -20.33 2.56
N CYS A 405 -25.68 -19.41 3.52
CA CYS A 405 -25.74 -17.98 3.24
C CYS A 405 -24.36 -17.32 3.21
N THR A 406 -23.42 -17.77 4.04
CA THR A 406 -22.09 -17.19 4.14
C THR A 406 -21.36 -17.23 2.80
N ASN A 407 -20.89 -16.07 2.34
CA ASN A 407 -20.26 -15.80 1.05
C ASN A 407 -21.06 -16.22 -0.19
N ASN A 408 -22.34 -16.57 -0.02
CA ASN A 408 -23.16 -16.96 -1.15
C ASN A 408 -23.45 -15.71 -2.01
N PRO A 409 -23.21 -15.73 -3.33
CA PRO A 409 -23.50 -14.59 -4.19
C PRO A 409 -24.95 -14.13 -4.11
N ILE A 410 -25.90 -15.02 -3.83
CA ILE A 410 -27.31 -14.66 -3.64
C ILE A 410 -27.52 -13.85 -2.35
N SER A 411 -26.75 -14.09 -1.29
CA SER A 411 -26.84 -13.27 -0.07
C SER A 411 -26.42 -11.83 -0.37
N VAL A 412 -25.35 -11.64 -1.15
CA VAL A 412 -24.94 -10.31 -1.62
C VAL A 412 -26.07 -9.65 -2.44
N LEU A 413 -26.73 -10.41 -3.32
CA LEU A 413 -27.87 -9.90 -4.09
C LEU A 413 -29.08 -9.52 -3.22
N CYS A 414 -29.29 -10.19 -2.09
CA CYS A 414 -30.37 -9.86 -1.15
C CYS A 414 -30.05 -8.63 -0.30
N GLU A 415 -28.76 -8.35 -0.07
CA GLU A 415 -28.30 -7.20 0.70
C GLU A 415 -28.20 -5.93 -0.15
N GLN A 416 -27.95 -6.05 -1.46
CA GLN A 416 -28.02 -4.98 -2.48
C GLN A 416 -29.46 -4.60 -2.78
#